data_AF-A0A7R8ZKS7-F1
#
_entry.id   AF-A0A7R8ZKS7-F1
#
_cell.length_a   1.000
_cell.length_b   1.000
_cell.length_c   1.000
_cell.angle_alpha   90.00
_cell.angle_beta   90.00
_cell.angle_gamma   90.00
#
_symmetry.space_group_name_H-M   'P 1'
#
loop_
_entity.id
_entity.type
_entity.pdbx_description
1 polymer ?
#
loop_
_entity_poly.entity_id
_entity_poly.type
_entity_poly.pdbx_seq_one_letter_code
_entity_poly.pdbx_strand_id
1 'polypeptide(L)'
;MGASTGGSPGATTTNPIKIVANIFISFIGAGVLGLPFAVKEAGVFQALVVMTAVAFLSIKAMLMLIDCKYKILESQGRNRRRQKRTVKKSGVSIELNFPSSEPPSVHVDIGGRSAAESLLPLIESSFSEDEGYAEESAGSGSSPVPSATSLTQTVNYGDIGHVAFGPVGRTVVDLTLTVSQFGFCCAYLIFITENLTHSELLTKIQCLTFLLPLLFGLTLLKDLSRLAVFSLLAQISSLFAFAVVFWFDFQHYHYGATHVEMVALKGFPFYFAVAIYCYEGQGLVLSLEESLSPSIRHKFRTYFVSTLAAVTILYLSFGVSGYLSFGPATNAIITNNLPHSRGLDFAVLVKTCLCFSLFFTYPIMMFPVLQLLEKRQPILKQNHFGGFMGLID
;
A
#
# COMPACT_ATOMS: atom_id res chain seq x y z
N MET A 1 22.74 -8.48 -19.27
CA MET A 1 21.31 -8.47 -18.88
C MET A 1 21.24 -8.16 -17.39
N GLY A 2 21.18 -6.88 -17.03
CA GLY A 2 21.43 -6.40 -15.66
C GLY A 2 20.19 -6.40 -14.79
N ALA A 3 20.30 -7.04 -13.63
CA ALA A 3 19.34 -7.01 -12.54
C ALA A 3 19.62 -5.79 -11.64
N SER A 4 18.64 -4.90 -11.50
CA SER A 4 18.52 -3.98 -10.37
C SER A 4 17.07 -3.53 -10.22
N THR A 5 16.43 -3.89 -9.12
CA THR A 5 15.13 -3.35 -8.69
C THR A 5 15.14 -3.23 -7.17
N GLY A 6 15.54 -2.06 -6.67
CA GLY A 6 15.38 -1.66 -5.27
C GLY A 6 14.26 -0.62 -5.10
N GLY A 7 13.59 -0.62 -3.96
CA GLY A 7 13.00 0.57 -3.34
C GLY A 7 14.02 1.15 -2.36
N SER A 8 14.21 2.46 -2.14
CA SER A 8 13.26 3.59 -2.08
C SER A 8 13.96 4.91 -2.53
N PRO A 9 13.39 6.10 -2.28
CA PRO A 9 12.51 6.88 -3.15
C PRO A 9 13.28 7.66 -4.22
N GLY A 10 13.28 7.13 -5.44
CA GLY A 10 13.86 7.76 -6.61
C GLY A 10 13.17 7.17 -7.83
N ALA A 11 12.07 7.78 -8.22
CA ALA A 11 11.21 7.47 -9.36
C ALA A 11 11.97 6.86 -10.58
N THR A 12 11.98 5.52 -10.70
CA THR A 12 12.89 4.78 -11.59
C THR A 12 12.19 3.92 -12.64
N THR A 13 10.91 3.59 -12.46
CA THR A 13 10.21 2.74 -13.44
C THR A 13 9.68 3.59 -14.58
N THR A 14 10.19 3.37 -15.79
CA THR A 14 9.67 3.95 -17.04
C THR A 14 9.06 2.89 -17.98
N ASN A 15 9.29 1.61 -17.71
CA ASN A 15 8.87 0.52 -18.57
C ASN A 15 7.37 0.21 -18.40
N PRO A 16 6.54 0.34 -19.44
CA PRO A 16 5.08 0.18 -19.34
C PRO A 16 4.65 -1.21 -18.86
N ILE A 17 5.36 -2.27 -19.25
CA ILE A 17 5.06 -3.65 -18.85
C ILE A 17 5.26 -3.81 -17.34
N LYS A 18 6.35 -3.25 -16.80
CA LYS A 18 6.61 -3.29 -15.35
C LYS A 18 5.54 -2.54 -14.56
N ILE A 19 5.03 -1.43 -15.09
CA ILE A 19 3.96 -0.63 -14.45
C ILE A 19 2.67 -1.45 -14.37
N VAL A 20 2.25 -2.01 -15.49
CA VAL A 20 1.05 -2.86 -15.56
C VAL A 20 1.21 -4.06 -14.64
N ALA A 21 2.36 -4.74 -14.66
CA ALA A 21 2.63 -5.88 -13.78
C ALA A 21 2.57 -5.50 -12.30
N ASN A 22 3.18 -4.38 -11.89
CA ASN A 22 3.15 -3.92 -10.50
C ASN A 22 1.72 -3.61 -10.04
N ILE A 23 0.94 -2.91 -10.87
CA ILE A 23 -0.47 -2.63 -10.56
C ILE A 23 -1.26 -3.93 -10.45
N PHE A 24 -1.09 -4.84 -11.41
CA PHE A 24 -1.79 -6.13 -11.43
C PHE A 24 -1.50 -6.96 -10.17
N ILE A 25 -0.22 -7.07 -9.81
CA ILE A 25 0.26 -7.77 -8.61
C ILE A 25 -0.31 -7.17 -7.32
N SER A 26 -0.43 -5.85 -7.23
CA SER A 26 -0.95 -5.19 -6.02
C SER A 26 -2.45 -5.38 -5.80
N PHE A 27 -3.20 -5.79 -6.82
CA PHE A 27 -4.65 -5.99 -6.72
C PHE A 27 -5.02 -7.46 -6.67
N ILE A 28 -4.21 -8.34 -7.25
CA ILE A 28 -4.44 -9.79 -7.20
C ILE A 28 -3.98 -10.36 -5.86
N GLY A 29 -4.96 -10.71 -5.03
CA GLY A 29 -4.74 -11.28 -3.69
C GLY A 29 -5.69 -12.42 -3.38
N ALA A 30 -5.81 -12.76 -2.10
CA ALA A 30 -6.63 -13.89 -1.65
C ALA A 30 -8.14 -13.72 -1.91
N GLY A 31 -8.63 -12.49 -2.15
CA GLY A 31 -10.05 -12.22 -2.41
C GLY A 31 -10.63 -13.02 -3.58
N VAL A 32 -9.83 -13.28 -4.61
CA VAL A 32 -10.25 -14.07 -5.78
C VAL A 32 -10.63 -15.51 -5.43
N LEU A 33 -10.01 -16.11 -4.39
CA LEU A 33 -10.22 -17.50 -4.01
C LEU A 33 -11.59 -17.76 -3.38
N GLY A 34 -12.22 -16.72 -2.81
CA GLY A 34 -13.57 -16.77 -2.25
C GLY A 34 -14.67 -16.37 -3.24
N LEU A 35 -14.30 -15.82 -4.42
CA LEU A 35 -15.28 -15.34 -5.39
C LEU A 35 -16.27 -16.41 -5.86
N PRO A 36 -15.86 -17.66 -6.21
CA PRO A 36 -16.81 -18.66 -6.67
C PRO A 36 -17.91 -18.97 -5.65
N PHE A 37 -17.54 -19.08 -4.37
CA PHE A 37 -18.50 -19.26 -3.29
C PHE A 37 -19.39 -18.04 -3.11
N ALA A 38 -18.83 -16.84 -3.21
CA ALA A 38 -19.62 -15.64 -3.13
C ALA A 38 -20.64 -15.54 -4.29
N VAL A 39 -20.25 -15.93 -5.52
CA VAL A 39 -21.16 -16.00 -6.67
C VAL A 39 -22.26 -17.04 -6.43
N LYS A 40 -21.94 -18.19 -5.81
CA LYS A 40 -22.95 -19.17 -5.38
C LYS A 40 -23.99 -18.55 -4.44
N GLU A 41 -23.57 -17.74 -3.47
CA GLU A 41 -24.47 -17.16 -2.47
C GLU A 41 -25.34 -16.02 -3.02
N ALA A 42 -24.86 -15.22 -3.98
CA ALA A 42 -25.59 -14.06 -4.53
C ALA A 42 -26.23 -14.31 -5.90
N GLY A 43 -25.76 -15.30 -6.65
CA GLY A 43 -26.17 -15.59 -8.01
C GLY A 43 -25.38 -14.83 -9.08
N VAL A 44 -25.35 -15.42 -10.29
CA VAL A 44 -24.45 -14.99 -11.38
C VAL A 44 -24.76 -13.59 -11.92
N PHE A 45 -26.03 -13.24 -12.10
CA PHE A 45 -26.40 -11.93 -12.63
C PHE A 45 -26.11 -10.82 -11.62
N GLN A 46 -26.44 -11.06 -10.35
CA GLN A 46 -26.15 -10.13 -9.28
C GLN A 46 -24.63 -9.95 -9.09
N ALA A 47 -23.86 -11.03 -9.21
CA ALA A 47 -22.41 -10.99 -9.18
C ALA A 47 -21.83 -10.04 -10.23
N LEU A 48 -22.30 -10.13 -11.49
CA LEU A 48 -21.86 -9.27 -12.58
C LEU A 48 -22.12 -7.78 -12.31
N VAL A 49 -23.34 -7.45 -11.87
CA VAL A 49 -23.75 -6.08 -11.60
C VAL A 49 -22.96 -5.50 -10.43
N VAL A 50 -22.86 -6.25 -9.33
CA VAL A 50 -22.21 -5.78 -8.10
C VAL A 50 -20.71 -5.61 -8.30
N MET A 51 -20.02 -6.57 -8.93
CA MET A 51 -18.58 -6.42 -9.18
C MET A 51 -18.27 -5.25 -10.08
N THR A 52 -19.09 -5.02 -11.11
CA THR A 52 -18.88 -3.89 -12.03
C THR A 52 -19.10 -2.56 -11.31
N ALA A 53 -20.12 -2.46 -10.46
CA ALA A 53 -20.40 -1.28 -9.65
C ALA A 53 -19.28 -1.01 -8.62
N VAL A 54 -18.84 -2.03 -7.90
CA VAL A 54 -17.73 -1.94 -6.93
C VAL A 54 -16.44 -1.58 -7.65
N ALA A 55 -16.13 -2.21 -8.80
CA ALA A 55 -14.94 -1.88 -9.60
C ALA A 55 -14.93 -0.39 -9.98
N PHE A 56 -16.05 0.10 -10.52
CA PHE A 56 -16.17 1.51 -10.92
C PHE A 56 -15.99 2.45 -9.73
N LEU A 57 -16.66 2.18 -8.61
CA LEU A 57 -16.57 3.00 -7.40
C LEU A 57 -15.14 3.01 -6.83
N SER A 58 -14.52 1.84 -6.70
CA SER A 58 -13.16 1.68 -6.19
C SER A 58 -12.14 2.39 -7.08
N ILE A 59 -12.20 2.20 -8.41
CA ILE A 59 -11.32 2.90 -9.36
C ILE A 59 -11.49 4.41 -9.24
N LYS A 60 -12.73 4.91 -9.20
CA LYS A 60 -12.99 6.35 -9.08
C LYS A 60 -12.46 6.92 -7.77
N ALA A 61 -12.68 6.22 -6.65
CA ALA A 61 -12.19 6.64 -5.33
C ALA A 61 -10.64 6.71 -5.31
N MET A 62 -9.97 5.68 -5.84
CA MET A 62 -8.50 5.64 -5.90
C MET A 62 -7.91 6.73 -6.80
N LEU A 63 -8.52 7.01 -7.95
CA LEU A 63 -8.09 8.12 -8.81
C LEU A 63 -8.33 9.48 -8.16
N MET A 64 -9.41 9.64 -7.40
CA MET A 64 -9.70 10.88 -6.66
C MET A 64 -8.65 11.13 -5.56
N LEU A 65 -8.15 10.08 -4.90
CA LEU A 65 -7.05 10.21 -3.93
C LEU A 65 -5.78 10.77 -4.57
N ILE A 66 -5.46 10.35 -5.79
CA ILE A 66 -4.32 10.87 -6.55
C ILE A 66 -4.54 12.34 -6.91
N ASP A 67 -5.75 12.69 -7.38
CA ASP A 67 -6.10 14.08 -7.70
C ASP A 67 -5.99 14.98 -6.45
N CYS A 68 -6.45 14.50 -5.29
CA CYS A 68 -6.30 15.19 -4.00
C CYS A 68 -4.82 15.39 -3.63
N LYS A 69 -3.98 14.36 -3.79
CA LYS A 69 -2.53 14.47 -3.57
C LYS A 69 -1.90 15.58 -4.43
N TYR A 70 -2.21 15.61 -5.73
CA TYR A 70 -1.65 16.63 -6.62
C TYR A 70 -2.12 18.04 -6.25
N LYS A 71 -3.38 18.20 -5.85
CA LYS A 71 -3.93 19.48 -5.38
C LYS A 71 -3.23 19.98 -4.11
N ILE A 72 -2.89 19.08 -3.19
CA ILE A 72 -2.11 19.42 -1.98
C ILE A 72 -0.70 19.87 -2.36
N LEU A 73 0.00 19.12 -3.21
CA LEU A 73 1.34 19.46 -3.67
C LEU A 73 1.38 20.82 -4.38
N GLU A 74 0.39 21.11 -5.22
CA GLU A 74 0.28 22.41 -5.88
C GLU A 74 0.05 23.56 -4.89
N SER A 75 -0.85 23.37 -3.91
CA SER A 75 -1.12 24.36 -2.86
C SER A 75 0.11 24.67 -2.02
N GLN A 76 0.86 23.64 -1.62
CA GLN A 76 2.12 23.81 -0.89
C GLN A 76 3.18 24.54 -1.73
N GLY A 77 3.30 24.21 -3.01
CA GLY A 77 4.20 24.91 -3.93
C GLY A 77 3.86 26.40 -4.08
N ARG A 78 2.56 26.73 -4.17
CA ARG A 78 2.09 28.12 -4.22
C ARG A 78 2.39 28.88 -2.93
N ASN A 79 2.18 28.27 -1.77
CA ASN A 79 2.48 28.89 -0.47
C ASN A 79 3.98 29.14 -0.29
N ARG A 80 4.84 28.17 -0.64
CA ARG A 80 6.30 28.35 -0.65
C ARG A 80 6.74 29.50 -1.56
N ARG A 81 6.17 29.62 -2.76
CA ARG A 81 6.46 30.73 -3.69
C ARG A 81 6.00 32.08 -3.14
N ARG A 82 4.84 32.13 -2.47
CA ARG A 82 4.34 33.34 -1.80
C ARG A 82 5.26 33.74 -0.65
N GLN A 83 5.64 32.81 0.21
CA GLN A 83 6.55 33.07 1.33
C GLN A 83 7.91 33.60 0.84
N LYS A 84 8.51 32.96 -0.18
CA LYS A 84 9.75 33.47 -0.81
C LYS A 84 9.60 34.88 -1.37
N ARG A 85 8.43 35.23 -1.94
CA ARG A 85 8.14 36.58 -2.44
C ARG A 85 7.94 37.59 -1.31
N THR A 86 7.30 37.21 -0.21
CA THR A 86 7.12 38.07 0.96
C THR A 86 8.47 38.38 1.60
N VAL A 87 9.31 37.36 1.83
CA VAL A 87 10.68 37.53 2.36
C VAL A 87 11.51 38.44 1.45
N LYS A 88 11.50 38.19 0.13
CA LYS A 88 12.20 39.03 -0.85
C LYS A 88 11.67 40.47 -0.91
N LYS A 89 10.36 40.70 -0.68
CA LYS A 89 9.75 42.04 -0.66
C LYS A 89 10.02 42.81 0.63
N SER A 90 10.22 42.12 1.75
CA SER A 90 10.55 42.75 3.03
C SER A 90 12.00 43.25 3.12
N GLY A 91 12.73 43.31 2.00
CA GLY A 91 14.15 43.71 1.96
C GLY A 91 15.11 42.67 2.52
N VAL A 92 14.60 41.54 3.04
CA VAL A 92 15.41 40.43 3.56
C VAL A 92 15.91 39.60 2.37
N SER A 93 17.04 40.02 1.84
CA SER A 93 17.80 39.29 0.83
C SER A 93 18.66 38.26 1.55
N ILE A 94 18.21 37.01 1.66
CA ILE A 94 19.12 35.93 2.07
C ILE A 94 19.91 35.53 0.82
N GLU A 95 20.97 36.27 0.52
CA GLU A 95 22.01 35.81 -0.39
C GLU A 95 22.88 34.80 0.37
N LEU A 96 22.69 33.51 0.08
CA LEU A 96 23.67 32.48 0.39
C LEU A 96 24.83 32.66 -0.59
N ASN A 97 25.70 33.63 -0.32
CA ASN A 97 26.96 33.74 -1.02
C ASN A 97 27.91 32.69 -0.44
N PHE A 98 28.39 31.77 -1.27
CA PHE A 98 29.45 30.83 -0.90
C PHE A 98 30.77 31.33 -1.50
N PRO A 99 31.47 32.29 -0.87
CA PRO A 99 32.85 32.55 -1.23
C PRO A 99 33.72 31.40 -0.71
N SER A 100 34.57 30.89 -1.58
CA SER A 100 35.23 29.60 -1.52
C SER A 100 36.34 29.44 -0.46
N SER A 101 36.30 30.11 0.70
CA SER A 101 37.40 29.99 1.67
C SER A 101 37.17 30.37 3.16
N GLU A 102 35.97 30.67 3.64
CA GLU A 102 35.73 30.95 5.09
C GLU A 102 34.37 30.41 5.60
N PRO A 103 34.18 30.19 6.92
CA PRO A 103 32.97 29.56 7.46
C PRO A 103 31.71 30.41 7.19
N PRO A 104 30.53 29.78 7.07
CA PRO A 104 29.31 30.48 6.67
C PRO A 104 28.89 31.46 7.77
N SER A 105 29.06 32.76 7.51
CA SER A 105 28.48 33.83 8.31
C SER A 105 27.17 34.28 7.67
N VAL A 106 26.08 34.28 8.46
CA VAL A 106 24.77 34.76 8.01
C VAL A 106 24.74 36.28 8.22
N HIS A 107 25.07 37.05 7.18
CA HIS A 107 24.86 38.49 7.19
C HIS A 107 23.43 38.82 6.74
N VAL A 108 22.62 39.32 7.66
CA VAL A 108 21.26 39.80 7.40
C VAL A 108 21.33 41.32 7.20
N ASP A 109 21.37 41.78 5.95
CA ASP A 109 21.34 43.21 5.65
C ASP A 109 19.90 43.73 5.66
N ILE A 110 19.51 44.40 6.74
CA ILE A 110 18.18 45.01 6.90
C ILE A 110 18.31 46.50 6.65
N GLY A 111 17.84 46.94 5.49
CA GLY A 111 17.66 48.36 5.20
C GLY A 111 16.65 48.98 6.16
N GLY A 112 17.13 49.57 7.26
CA GLY A 112 16.35 50.35 8.22
C GLY A 112 16.31 49.74 9.63
N ARG A 113 17.11 50.31 10.53
CA ARG A 113 17.31 49.85 11.92
C ARG A 113 16.04 49.73 12.78
N SER A 114 14.98 50.48 12.48
CA SER A 114 13.80 50.57 13.36
C SER A 114 12.80 49.40 13.23
N ALA A 115 12.83 48.65 12.12
CA ALA A 115 11.95 47.50 11.92
C ALA A 115 12.59 46.18 12.40
N ALA A 116 13.92 46.14 12.49
CA ALA A 116 14.71 44.96 12.86
C ALA A 116 14.45 44.51 14.31
N GLU A 117 14.44 45.44 15.28
CA GLU A 117 14.16 45.11 16.69
C GLU A 117 12.73 44.64 16.93
N SER A 118 11.77 45.10 16.12
CA SER A 118 10.34 44.71 16.27
C SER A 118 9.99 43.34 15.68
N LEU A 119 10.81 42.83 14.75
CA LEU A 119 10.54 41.59 14.01
C LEU A 119 11.48 40.44 14.39
N LEU A 120 12.63 40.73 15.01
CA LEU A 120 13.54 39.72 15.57
C LEU A 120 12.84 38.74 16.53
N PRO A 121 12.01 39.20 17.50
CA PRO A 121 11.33 38.28 18.40
C PRO A 121 10.25 37.42 17.72
N LEU A 122 9.63 37.92 16.63
CA LEU A 122 8.61 37.20 15.86
C LEU A 122 9.22 36.16 14.91
N ILE A 123 10.45 36.41 14.44
CA ILE A 123 11.23 35.47 13.64
C ILE A 123 11.85 34.43 14.56
N GLU A 124 12.41 34.83 15.71
CA GLU A 124 12.89 33.90 16.74
C GLU A 124 11.75 33.03 17.28
N SER A 125 10.55 33.57 17.56
CA SER A 125 9.41 32.76 18.00
C SER A 125 8.87 31.80 16.94
N SER A 126 9.20 32.04 15.65
CA SER A 126 8.87 31.12 14.55
C SER A 126 9.92 30.01 14.38
N PHE A 127 11.09 30.17 14.99
CA PHE A 127 12.24 29.28 14.91
C PHE A 127 12.60 28.62 16.26
N SER A 128 11.97 29.03 17.37
CA SER A 128 12.28 28.58 18.73
C SER A 128 11.43 27.40 19.24
N GLU A 129 10.75 26.64 18.39
CA GLU A 129 10.29 25.29 18.73
C GLU A 129 11.24 24.25 18.13
N ASP A 130 12.49 24.30 18.59
CA ASP A 130 13.44 23.19 18.64
C ASP A 130 14.79 23.86 18.91
N GLU A 131 15.20 23.95 20.18
CA GLU A 131 16.56 23.60 20.62
C GLU A 131 16.64 23.69 22.15
N GLY A 132 17.18 22.63 22.74
CA GLY A 132 17.57 22.54 24.14
C GLY A 132 18.73 21.56 24.30
N TYR A 133 19.95 22.09 24.08
CA TYR A 133 21.23 21.86 24.80
C TYR A 133 21.79 20.42 24.97
N ALA A 134 23.10 20.12 24.94
CA ALA A 134 24.34 20.90 24.91
C ALA A 134 25.56 20.03 24.46
N GLU A 135 26.55 20.71 23.86
CA GLU A 135 28.03 20.63 24.05
C GLU A 135 28.79 19.28 23.95
N GLU A 136 29.66 19.13 22.94
CA GLU A 136 31.15 19.32 22.96
C GLU A 136 31.88 17.98 23.32
N SER A 137 32.76 17.36 22.53
CA SER A 137 33.97 17.87 21.89
C SER A 137 34.60 16.82 20.92
N ALA A 138 35.28 17.35 19.89
CA ALA A 138 36.50 16.89 19.22
C ALA A 138 36.67 15.44 18.68
N GLY A 139 36.95 15.30 17.37
CA GLY A 139 37.73 14.17 16.85
C GLY A 139 37.57 13.78 15.38
N SER A 140 37.93 14.67 14.44
CA SER A 140 38.41 14.43 13.05
C SER A 140 37.88 13.24 12.22
N GLY A 141 37.30 13.54 11.04
CA GLY A 141 37.38 12.64 9.89
C GLY A 141 36.21 12.67 8.91
N SER A 142 36.22 13.66 8.01
CA SER A 142 35.50 13.69 6.71
C SER A 142 34.00 13.33 6.68
N SER A 143 33.14 14.34 6.54
CA SER A 143 31.74 14.16 6.13
C SER A 143 31.40 15.07 4.94
N PRO A 144 30.57 14.60 4.00
CA PRO A 144 30.31 15.29 2.75
C PRO A 144 29.34 16.45 2.96
N VAL A 145 29.55 17.50 2.16
CA VAL A 145 28.67 18.65 1.89
C VAL A 145 27.18 18.28 2.04
N PRO A 146 26.39 19.02 2.83
CA PRO A 146 24.96 18.77 2.91
C PRO A 146 24.37 19.12 1.55
N SER A 147 24.05 18.07 0.80
CA SER A 147 23.25 18.19 -0.40
C SER A 147 21.95 18.87 0.02
N ALA A 148 21.50 19.84 -0.76
CA ALA A 148 20.14 20.36 -0.67
C ALA A 148 19.18 19.19 -0.92
N THR A 149 18.85 18.45 0.13
CA THR A 149 17.88 17.37 0.11
C THR A 149 16.54 18.04 -0.09
N SER A 150 16.16 18.17 -1.37
CA SER A 150 14.77 18.16 -1.77
C SER A 150 14.15 16.91 -1.16
N LEU A 151 13.69 17.01 0.10
CA LEU A 151 12.68 16.12 0.65
C LEU A 151 11.49 16.27 -0.29
N THR A 152 11.42 15.41 -1.29
CA THR A 152 10.22 15.13 -2.05
C THR A 152 9.19 14.75 -1.01
N GLN A 153 8.39 15.72 -0.61
CA GLN A 153 7.44 15.60 0.48
C GLN A 153 6.37 14.61 0.01
N THR A 154 6.48 13.36 0.44
CA THR A 154 5.54 12.30 0.10
C THR A 154 4.23 12.57 0.85
N VAL A 155 3.14 12.61 0.12
CA VAL A 155 1.79 12.87 0.68
C VAL A 155 1.16 11.52 0.97
N ASN A 156 0.88 11.23 2.23
CA ASN A 156 0.27 9.98 2.66
C ASN A 156 -1.26 10.12 2.79
N TYR A 157 -1.97 9.01 2.94
CA TYR A 157 -3.43 8.99 3.12
C TYR A 157 -3.91 9.87 4.28
N GLY A 158 -3.24 9.79 5.44
CA GLY A 158 -3.57 10.62 6.60
C GLY A 158 -3.41 12.14 6.36
N ASP A 159 -2.51 12.56 5.46
CA ASP A 159 -2.36 13.98 5.11
C ASP A 159 -3.53 14.47 4.27
N ILE A 160 -4.00 13.62 3.35
CA ILE A 160 -5.22 13.90 2.56
C ILE A 160 -6.41 14.04 3.50
N GLY A 161 -6.56 13.12 4.47
CA GLY A 161 -7.59 13.20 5.50
C GLY A 161 -7.47 14.46 6.36
N HIS A 162 -6.25 14.86 6.73
CA HIS A 162 -6.00 16.08 7.51
C HIS A 162 -6.41 17.35 6.77
N VAL A 163 -6.09 17.46 5.48
CA VAL A 163 -6.44 18.63 4.68
C VAL A 163 -7.94 18.73 4.46
N ALA A 164 -8.64 17.58 4.35
CA ALA A 164 -10.08 17.55 4.10
C ALA A 164 -10.93 17.82 5.36
N PHE A 165 -10.60 17.21 6.50
CA PHE A 165 -11.44 17.25 7.71
C PHE A 165 -10.65 17.59 8.99
N GLY A 166 -9.44 18.12 8.87
CA GLY A 166 -8.58 18.46 10.01
C GLY A 166 -8.04 17.23 10.77
N PRO A 167 -7.65 17.39 12.04
CA PRO A 167 -7.05 16.30 12.83
C PRO A 167 -7.92 15.05 12.94
N VAL A 168 -9.24 15.22 13.02
CA VAL A 168 -10.20 14.11 13.08
C VAL A 168 -10.15 13.28 11.80
N GLY A 169 -10.12 13.94 10.63
CA GLY A 169 -9.99 13.27 9.34
C GLY A 169 -8.74 12.41 9.24
N ARG A 170 -7.60 12.92 9.73
CA ARG A 170 -6.35 12.15 9.77
C ARG A 170 -6.50 10.90 10.62
N THR A 171 -7.02 11.03 11.84
CA THR A 171 -7.19 9.90 12.76
C THR A 171 -8.15 8.85 12.19
N VAL A 172 -9.26 9.28 11.58
CA VAL A 172 -10.23 8.36 10.95
C VAL A 172 -9.58 7.61 9.79
N VAL A 173 -8.91 8.30 8.87
CA VAL A 173 -8.24 7.65 7.72
C VAL A 173 -7.15 6.70 8.19
N ASP A 174 -6.29 7.13 9.11
CA ASP A 174 -5.21 6.31 9.65
C ASP A 174 -5.76 5.05 10.34
N LEU A 175 -6.79 5.20 11.19
CA LEU A 175 -7.42 4.08 11.89
C LEU A 175 -8.10 3.12 10.93
N THR A 176 -8.91 3.63 10.00
CA THR A 176 -9.60 2.78 9.00
C THR A 176 -8.61 2.03 8.13
N LEU A 177 -7.52 2.68 7.70
CA LEU A 177 -6.47 2.03 6.92
C LEU A 177 -5.80 0.91 7.71
N THR A 178 -5.44 1.14 8.98
CA THR A 178 -4.81 0.13 9.85
C THR A 178 -5.74 -1.04 10.14
N VAL A 179 -7.00 -0.77 10.51
CA VAL A 179 -7.98 -1.83 10.79
C VAL A 179 -8.25 -2.67 9.55
N SER A 180 -8.38 -2.03 8.38
CA SER A 180 -8.57 -2.76 7.11
C SER A 180 -7.39 -3.68 6.84
N GLN A 181 -6.16 -3.16 6.94
CA GLN A 181 -4.97 -3.94 6.62
C GLN A 181 -4.77 -5.13 7.55
N PHE A 182 -5.09 -4.96 8.84
CA PHE A 182 -5.08 -6.06 9.79
C PHE A 182 -6.11 -7.13 9.42
N GLY A 183 -7.34 -6.73 9.08
CA GLY A 183 -8.40 -7.65 8.66
C GLY A 183 -8.02 -8.46 7.42
N PHE A 184 -7.40 -7.82 6.44
CA PHE A 184 -6.94 -8.49 5.23
C PHE A 184 -5.78 -9.46 5.48
N CYS A 185 -4.83 -9.08 6.33
CA CYS A 185 -3.78 -9.97 6.82
C CYS A 185 -4.34 -11.16 7.59
N CYS A 186 -5.38 -10.98 8.41
CA CYS A 186 -6.08 -12.09 9.04
C CYS A 186 -6.71 -13.04 8.01
N ALA A 187 -7.31 -12.51 6.94
CA ALA A 187 -7.83 -13.35 5.86
C ALA A 187 -6.71 -14.19 5.22
N TYR A 188 -5.53 -13.63 4.96
CA TYR A 188 -4.38 -14.38 4.43
C TYR A 188 -3.99 -15.54 5.34
N LEU A 189 -3.97 -15.32 6.67
CA LEU A 189 -3.70 -16.39 7.64
C LEU A 189 -4.75 -17.50 7.57
N ILE A 190 -6.04 -17.15 7.49
CA ILE A 190 -7.13 -18.13 7.35
C ILE A 190 -6.94 -18.98 6.10
N PHE A 191 -6.64 -18.35 4.95
CA PHE A 191 -6.38 -19.07 3.71
C PHE A 191 -5.17 -20.00 3.82
N ILE A 192 -4.05 -19.53 4.38
CA ILE A 192 -2.84 -20.37 4.54
C ILE A 192 -3.14 -21.57 5.45
N THR A 193 -3.79 -21.34 6.59
CA THR A 193 -4.12 -22.39 7.55
C THR A 193 -5.10 -23.41 6.96
N GLU A 194 -6.14 -22.98 6.24
CA GLU A 194 -7.10 -23.90 5.62
C GLU A 194 -6.43 -24.78 4.55
N ASN A 195 -5.52 -24.20 3.76
CA ASN A 195 -4.83 -24.92 2.70
C ASN A 195 -3.72 -25.87 3.22
N LEU A 196 -3.06 -25.54 4.34
CA LEU A 196 -1.99 -26.39 4.91
C LEU A 196 -2.51 -27.52 5.81
N THR A 197 -3.63 -27.31 6.49
CA THR A 197 -4.15 -28.29 7.48
C THR A 197 -4.97 -29.42 6.85
N HIS A 198 -5.32 -29.29 5.57
CA HIS A 198 -6.00 -30.34 4.80
C HIS A 198 -5.12 -31.58 4.59
N SER A 199 -3.80 -31.47 4.75
CA SER A 199 -2.86 -32.60 4.60
C SER A 199 -2.67 -33.44 5.88
N GLU A 200 -3.51 -33.24 6.91
CA GLU A 200 -3.45 -33.87 8.26
C GLU A 200 -2.12 -33.73 9.03
N LEU A 201 -1.09 -33.10 8.45
CA LEU A 201 0.24 -33.01 9.02
C LEU A 201 0.33 -32.08 10.25
N LEU A 202 -0.56 -31.09 10.34
CA LEU A 202 -0.56 -30.06 11.39
C LEU A 202 -1.99 -29.64 11.75
N THR A 203 -2.26 -29.42 13.04
CA THR A 203 -3.52 -28.77 13.48
C THR A 203 -3.52 -27.28 13.12
N LYS A 204 -4.71 -26.68 12.96
CA LYS A 204 -4.86 -25.24 12.62
C LYS A 204 -4.10 -24.34 13.60
N ILE A 205 -4.15 -24.67 14.89
CA ILE A 205 -3.47 -23.92 15.96
C ILE A 205 -1.96 -24.05 15.84
N GLN A 206 -1.42 -25.25 15.62
CA GLN A 206 0.02 -25.47 15.44
C GLN A 206 0.57 -24.73 14.21
N CYS A 207 -0.18 -24.75 13.11
CA CYS A 207 0.16 -23.99 11.91
C CYS A 207 0.24 -22.49 12.20
N LEU A 208 -0.76 -21.92 12.88
CA LEU A 208 -0.80 -20.50 13.23
C LEU A 208 0.35 -20.11 14.17
N THR A 209 0.63 -20.92 15.20
CA THR A 209 1.70 -20.67 16.17
C THR A 209 3.08 -20.65 15.52
N PHE A 210 3.31 -21.45 14.47
CA PHE A 210 4.56 -21.42 13.71
C PHE A 210 4.62 -20.25 12.71
N LEU A 211 3.51 -19.96 12.04
CA LEU A 211 3.43 -18.99 10.95
C LEU A 211 3.52 -17.54 11.46
N LEU A 212 2.85 -17.23 12.56
CA LEU A 212 2.74 -15.87 13.09
C LEU A 212 4.08 -15.23 13.49
N PRO A 213 4.98 -15.87 14.26
CA PRO A 213 6.29 -15.29 14.60
C PRO A 213 7.17 -15.11 13.35
N LEU A 214 7.06 -16.01 12.38
CA LEU A 214 7.81 -15.93 11.12
C LEU A 214 7.34 -14.74 10.28
N LEU A 215 6.02 -14.58 10.11
CA LEU A 215 5.42 -13.44 9.42
C LEU A 215 5.71 -12.12 10.13
N PHE A 216 5.65 -12.09 11.46
CA PHE A 216 6.03 -10.93 12.25
C PHE A 216 7.49 -10.53 11.98
N GLY A 217 8.42 -11.50 11.99
CA GLY A 217 9.82 -11.30 11.62
C GLY A 217 9.98 -10.73 10.20
N LEU A 218 9.22 -11.24 9.23
CA LEU A 218 9.20 -10.73 7.86
C LEU A 218 8.68 -9.30 7.75
N THR A 219 7.66 -8.92 8.55
CA THR A 219 7.14 -7.53 8.58
C THR A 219 8.10 -6.53 9.24
N LEU A 220 9.05 -7.01 10.06
CA LEU A 220 10.08 -6.17 10.68
C LEU A 220 11.25 -5.86 9.73
N LEU A 221 11.35 -6.55 8.60
CA LEU A 221 12.37 -6.28 7.60
C LEU A 221 12.10 -4.93 6.92
N LYS A 222 12.84 -3.90 7.36
CA LYS A 222 12.78 -2.55 6.80
C LYS A 222 13.19 -2.51 5.32
N ASP A 223 14.09 -3.40 4.92
CA ASP A 223 14.58 -3.51 3.54
C ASP A 223 13.73 -4.47 2.70
N LEU A 224 12.53 -4.02 2.31
CA LEU A 224 11.62 -4.75 1.41
C LEU A 224 12.23 -5.10 0.04
N SER A 225 13.31 -4.42 -0.35
CA SER A 225 14.03 -4.66 -1.61
C SER A 225 14.55 -6.09 -1.75
N ARG A 226 14.95 -6.75 -0.65
CA ARG A 226 15.38 -8.16 -0.70
C ARG A 226 14.20 -9.11 -0.84
N LEU A 227 13.04 -8.70 -0.33
CA LEU A 227 11.81 -9.49 -0.39
C LEU A 227 11.08 -9.34 -1.73
N ALA A 228 11.38 -8.30 -2.50
CA ALA A 228 10.76 -8.02 -3.80
C ALA A 228 10.92 -9.18 -4.79
N VAL A 229 12.07 -9.86 -4.82
CA VAL A 229 12.28 -11.03 -5.71
C VAL A 229 11.41 -12.21 -5.28
N PHE A 230 11.32 -12.46 -3.97
CA PHE A 230 10.46 -13.51 -3.43
C PHE A 230 8.98 -13.21 -3.66
N SER A 231 8.57 -11.95 -3.51
CA SER A 231 7.21 -11.52 -3.84
C SER A 231 6.90 -11.68 -5.33
N LEU A 232 7.82 -11.29 -6.22
CA LEU A 232 7.64 -11.49 -7.66
C LEU A 232 7.46 -12.98 -7.99
N LEU A 233 8.27 -13.85 -7.39
CA LEU A 233 8.13 -15.30 -7.54
C LEU A 233 6.79 -15.80 -6.97
N ALA A 234 6.38 -15.30 -5.80
CA ALA A 234 5.09 -15.58 -5.18
C ALA A 234 3.93 -15.21 -6.11
N GLN A 235 4.02 -14.09 -6.82
CA GLN A 235 2.98 -13.62 -7.73
C GLN A 235 2.90 -14.47 -9.00
N ILE A 236 4.05 -14.87 -9.55
CA ILE A 236 4.09 -15.85 -10.65
C ILE A 236 3.46 -17.18 -10.21
N SER A 237 3.80 -17.64 -9.01
CA SER A 237 3.20 -18.84 -8.39
C SER A 237 1.68 -18.70 -8.22
N SER A 238 1.20 -17.51 -7.83
CA SER A 238 -0.22 -17.18 -7.73
C SER A 238 -0.93 -17.29 -9.08
N LEU A 239 -0.35 -16.70 -10.13
CA LEU A 239 -0.92 -16.75 -11.48
C LEU A 239 -0.94 -18.16 -12.06
N PHE A 240 0.11 -18.94 -11.80
CA PHE A 240 0.14 -20.35 -12.15
C PHE A 240 -0.98 -21.12 -11.43
N ALA A 241 -1.13 -20.91 -10.12
CA ALA A 241 -2.21 -21.51 -9.34
C ALA A 241 -3.60 -21.15 -9.90
N PHE A 242 -3.85 -19.88 -10.22
CA PHE A 242 -5.11 -19.47 -10.85
C PHE A 242 -5.31 -20.10 -12.21
N ALA A 243 -4.28 -20.17 -13.06
CA ALA A 243 -4.38 -20.81 -14.37
C ALA A 243 -4.74 -22.30 -14.25
N VAL A 244 -4.18 -23.01 -13.27
CA VAL A 244 -4.51 -24.42 -13.01
C VAL A 244 -5.94 -24.56 -12.50
N VAL A 245 -6.39 -23.73 -11.56
CA VAL A 245 -7.78 -23.75 -11.08
C VAL A 245 -8.75 -23.47 -12.23
N PHE A 246 -8.46 -22.45 -13.04
CA PHE A 246 -9.27 -22.08 -14.20
C PHE A 246 -9.33 -23.22 -15.24
N TRP A 247 -8.23 -23.94 -15.45
CA TRP A 247 -8.22 -25.14 -16.28
C TRP A 247 -9.13 -26.25 -15.74
N PHE A 248 -9.10 -26.51 -14.42
CA PHE A 248 -9.97 -27.50 -13.79
C PHE A 248 -11.45 -27.12 -13.84
N ASP A 249 -11.78 -25.84 -13.69
CA ASP A 249 -13.12 -25.31 -13.83
C ASP A 249 -13.70 -25.68 -15.21
N PHE A 250 -12.98 -25.38 -16.29
CA PHE A 250 -13.43 -25.70 -17.64
C PHE A 250 -13.62 -27.20 -17.88
N GLN A 251 -12.79 -28.06 -17.27
CA GLN A 251 -12.97 -29.50 -17.40
C GLN A 251 -14.20 -30.03 -16.64
N HIS A 252 -14.55 -29.45 -15.49
CA HIS A 252 -15.69 -29.87 -14.68
C HIS A 252 -17.02 -29.22 -15.08
N TYR A 253 -17.00 -28.27 -16.03
CA TYR A 253 -18.18 -27.53 -16.49
C TYR A 253 -19.38 -28.42 -16.88
N HIS A 254 -19.13 -29.63 -17.41
CA HIS A 254 -20.20 -30.54 -17.84
C HIS A 254 -20.95 -31.23 -16.69
N TYR A 255 -20.43 -31.22 -15.46
CA TYR A 255 -21.03 -31.93 -14.32
C TYR A 255 -21.86 -31.03 -13.38
N GLY A 256 -21.61 -29.72 -13.33
CA GLY A 256 -22.19 -28.79 -12.34
C GLY A 256 -23.40 -27.94 -12.80
N ALA A 257 -23.75 -27.97 -14.09
CA ALA A 257 -24.62 -26.97 -14.72
C ALA A 257 -26.15 -27.10 -14.46
N THR A 258 -26.60 -27.95 -13.54
CA THR A 258 -28.04 -28.25 -13.38
C THR A 258 -28.79 -27.35 -12.38
N HIS A 259 -28.10 -26.57 -11.53
CA HIS A 259 -28.74 -25.65 -10.56
C HIS A 259 -27.93 -24.35 -10.37
N VAL A 260 -27.94 -23.49 -11.39
CA VAL A 260 -27.33 -22.15 -11.32
C VAL A 260 -28.36 -21.14 -10.83
N GLU A 261 -28.10 -20.54 -9.66
CA GLU A 261 -28.94 -19.47 -9.13
C GLU A 261 -28.54 -18.14 -9.80
N MET A 262 -29.51 -17.43 -10.38
CA MET A 262 -29.24 -16.20 -11.12
C MET A 262 -29.22 -14.97 -10.21
N VAL A 263 -30.07 -14.95 -9.17
CA VAL A 263 -30.21 -13.86 -8.21
C VAL A 263 -30.62 -14.42 -6.85
N ALA A 264 -29.86 -14.08 -5.80
CA ALA A 264 -30.11 -14.47 -4.42
C ALA A 264 -29.84 -13.29 -3.48
N LEU A 265 -30.92 -12.60 -3.07
CA LEU A 265 -30.82 -11.40 -2.23
C LEU A 265 -30.21 -11.66 -0.85
N LYS A 266 -30.30 -12.89 -0.32
CA LYS A 266 -29.75 -13.24 0.99
C LYS A 266 -28.23 -13.24 1.01
N GLY A 267 -27.57 -13.69 -0.07
CA GLY A 267 -26.11 -13.68 -0.16
C GLY A 267 -25.52 -12.37 -0.69
N PHE A 268 -26.36 -11.38 -1.03
CA PHE A 268 -25.89 -10.08 -1.51
C PHE A 268 -24.90 -9.38 -0.56
N PRO A 269 -25.15 -9.25 0.76
CA PRO A 269 -24.20 -8.59 1.66
C PRO A 269 -22.85 -9.31 1.71
N PHE A 270 -22.87 -10.64 1.66
CA PHE A 270 -21.67 -11.46 1.64
C PHE A 270 -20.87 -11.22 0.35
N TYR A 271 -21.53 -11.28 -0.81
CA TYR A 271 -20.89 -11.01 -2.09
C TYR A 271 -20.33 -9.59 -2.19
N PHE A 272 -21.09 -8.60 -1.71
CA PHE A 272 -20.66 -7.21 -1.68
C PHE A 272 -19.37 -7.02 -0.85
N ALA A 273 -19.27 -7.69 0.30
CA ALA A 273 -18.06 -7.67 1.12
C ALA A 273 -16.86 -8.32 0.41
N VAL A 274 -17.04 -9.50 -0.21
CA VAL A 274 -15.99 -10.17 -0.99
C VAL A 274 -15.58 -9.33 -2.20
N ALA A 275 -16.54 -8.69 -2.87
CA ALA A 275 -16.29 -7.78 -3.98
C ALA A 275 -15.42 -6.59 -3.57
N ILE A 276 -15.71 -5.94 -2.43
CA ILE A 276 -14.87 -4.86 -1.89
C ILE A 276 -13.46 -5.40 -1.57
N TYR A 277 -13.39 -6.57 -0.94
CA TYR A 277 -12.12 -7.21 -0.59
C TYR A 277 -11.24 -7.49 -1.83
N CYS A 278 -11.82 -7.85 -2.97
CA CYS A 278 -11.08 -8.00 -4.23
C CYS A 278 -10.39 -6.72 -4.73
N TYR A 279 -10.80 -5.54 -4.25
CA TYR A 279 -10.18 -4.23 -4.56
C TYR A 279 -9.34 -3.67 -3.40
N GLU A 280 -8.87 -4.53 -2.49
CA GLU A 280 -8.05 -4.15 -1.34
C GLU A 280 -6.75 -3.38 -1.68
N GLY A 281 -6.26 -3.38 -2.93
CA GLY A 281 -5.03 -2.67 -3.34
C GLY A 281 -5.05 -1.14 -3.16
N GLN A 282 -6.15 -0.56 -2.68
CA GLN A 282 -6.30 0.88 -2.43
C GLN A 282 -5.23 1.47 -1.49
N GLY A 283 -4.69 0.68 -0.55
CA GLY A 283 -3.62 1.13 0.36
C GLY A 283 -2.28 1.37 -0.34
N LEU A 284 -2.09 0.82 -1.54
CA LEU A 284 -0.84 0.89 -2.29
C LEU A 284 -0.90 1.90 -3.45
N VAL A 285 -2.05 2.50 -3.74
CA VAL A 285 -2.23 3.35 -4.94
C VAL A 285 -1.27 4.54 -4.99
N LEU A 286 -1.08 5.24 -3.85
CA LEU A 286 -0.18 6.39 -3.79
C LEU A 286 1.28 5.96 -3.99
N SER A 287 1.68 4.84 -3.40
CA SER A 287 3.04 4.30 -3.50
C SER A 287 3.34 3.75 -4.90
N LEU A 288 2.35 3.12 -5.55
CA LEU A 288 2.43 2.67 -6.94
C LEU A 288 2.67 3.85 -7.89
N GLU A 289 1.94 4.95 -7.70
CA GLU A 289 2.12 6.17 -8.48
C GLU A 289 3.49 6.81 -8.24
N GLU A 290 3.96 6.83 -6.99
CA GLU A 290 5.27 7.40 -6.63
C GLU A 290 6.45 6.63 -7.21
N SER A 291 6.29 5.31 -7.39
CA SER A 291 7.30 4.44 -7.99
C SER A 291 7.62 4.80 -9.45
N LEU A 292 6.75 5.57 -10.11
CA LEU A 292 6.90 6.01 -11.50
C LEU A 292 7.74 7.28 -11.63
N SER A 293 8.57 7.31 -12.68
CA SER A 293 9.27 8.52 -13.12
C SER A 293 8.30 9.69 -13.32
N PRO A 294 8.64 10.93 -12.89
CA PRO A 294 7.76 12.09 -13.05
C PRO A 294 7.29 12.33 -14.49
N SER A 295 8.12 11.96 -15.46
CA SER A 295 7.82 12.11 -16.89
C SER A 295 6.61 11.29 -17.35
N ILE A 296 6.32 10.16 -16.69
CA ILE A 296 5.27 9.22 -17.11
C ILE A 296 4.07 9.15 -16.16
N ARG A 297 4.10 9.86 -15.01
CA ARG A 297 3.02 9.85 -14.01
C ARG A 297 1.66 10.26 -14.60
N HIS A 298 1.65 11.15 -15.59
CA HIS A 298 0.42 11.54 -16.31
C HIS A 298 -0.26 10.35 -17.02
N LYS A 299 0.49 9.32 -17.42
CA LYS A 299 -0.04 8.09 -18.04
C LYS A 299 -0.50 7.06 -17.02
N PHE A 300 -0.21 7.25 -15.72
CA PHE A 300 -0.57 6.31 -14.67
C PHE A 300 -2.07 6.00 -14.68
N ARG A 301 -2.92 7.03 -14.82
CA ARG A 301 -4.37 6.86 -14.87
C ARG A 301 -4.81 5.87 -15.95
N THR A 302 -4.23 5.96 -17.16
CA THR A 302 -4.57 5.06 -18.27
C THR A 302 -4.13 3.63 -17.98
N TYR A 303 -2.89 3.43 -17.53
CA TYR A 303 -2.41 2.09 -17.15
C TYR A 303 -3.22 1.50 -16.00
N PHE A 304 -3.52 2.31 -14.99
CA PHE A 304 -4.27 1.89 -13.81
C PHE A 304 -5.70 1.43 -14.16
N VAL A 305 -6.44 2.24 -14.93
CA VAL A 305 -7.80 1.88 -15.37
C VAL A 305 -7.78 0.65 -16.27
N SER A 306 -6.85 0.59 -17.23
CA SER A 306 -6.74 -0.57 -18.14
C SER A 306 -6.40 -1.85 -17.39
N THR A 307 -5.48 -1.80 -16.44
CA THR A 307 -5.11 -2.97 -15.63
C THR A 307 -6.25 -3.39 -14.72
N LEU A 308 -6.93 -2.46 -14.04
CA LEU A 308 -8.03 -2.84 -13.15
C LEU A 308 -9.25 -3.34 -13.92
N ALA A 309 -9.49 -2.85 -15.15
CA ALA A 309 -10.50 -3.44 -16.03
C ALA A 309 -10.16 -4.91 -16.36
N ALA A 310 -8.90 -5.21 -16.69
CA ALA A 310 -8.45 -6.58 -16.93
C ALA A 310 -8.57 -7.47 -15.68
N VAL A 311 -8.22 -6.95 -14.50
CA VAL A 311 -8.39 -7.65 -13.21
C VAL A 311 -9.87 -7.90 -12.91
N THR A 312 -10.76 -6.93 -13.21
CA THR A 312 -12.21 -7.08 -13.03
C THR A 312 -12.76 -8.21 -13.89
N ILE A 313 -12.33 -8.27 -15.16
CA ILE A 313 -12.72 -9.35 -16.09
C ILE A 313 -12.23 -10.69 -15.56
N LEU A 314 -11.00 -10.76 -15.07
CA LEU A 314 -10.43 -11.98 -14.48
C LEU A 314 -11.24 -12.43 -13.25
N TYR A 315 -11.63 -11.50 -12.37
CA TYR A 315 -12.45 -11.81 -11.20
C TYR A 315 -13.84 -12.31 -11.55
N LEU A 316 -14.50 -11.67 -12.53
CA LEU A 316 -15.79 -12.11 -13.03
C LEU A 316 -15.69 -13.49 -13.68
N SER A 317 -14.70 -13.70 -14.55
CA SER A 317 -14.53 -14.98 -15.21
C SER A 317 -14.23 -16.08 -14.21
N PHE A 318 -13.34 -15.84 -13.24
CA PHE A 318 -12.95 -16.81 -12.21
C PHE A 318 -14.09 -17.14 -11.24
N GLY A 319 -14.81 -16.11 -10.77
CA GLY A 319 -15.94 -16.31 -9.86
C GLY A 319 -17.07 -17.08 -10.52
N VAL A 320 -17.43 -16.71 -11.76
CA VAL A 320 -18.52 -17.39 -12.49
C VAL A 320 -18.09 -18.79 -12.94
N SER A 321 -16.88 -18.98 -13.47
CA SER A 321 -16.40 -20.31 -13.88
C SER A 321 -16.36 -21.28 -12.72
N GLY A 322 -15.82 -20.87 -11.57
CA GLY A 322 -15.72 -21.72 -10.39
C GLY A 322 -17.09 -22.12 -9.86
N TYR A 323 -18.07 -21.21 -9.87
CA TYR A 323 -19.44 -21.55 -9.48
C TYR A 323 -20.11 -22.49 -10.48
N LEU A 324 -19.99 -22.25 -11.79
CA LEU A 324 -20.59 -23.11 -12.82
C LEU A 324 -20.00 -24.53 -12.81
N SER A 325 -18.75 -24.69 -12.39
CA SER A 325 -18.05 -25.97 -12.38
C SER A 325 -18.46 -26.87 -11.22
N PHE A 326 -18.68 -26.31 -10.03
CA PHE A 326 -19.00 -27.06 -8.81
C PHE A 326 -20.45 -26.90 -8.34
N GLY A 327 -21.18 -25.93 -8.87
CA GLY A 327 -22.58 -25.66 -8.55
C GLY A 327 -22.83 -25.52 -7.04
N PRO A 328 -23.84 -26.21 -6.48
CA PRO A 328 -24.10 -26.18 -5.03
C PRO A 328 -22.95 -26.71 -4.16
N ALA A 329 -22.01 -27.49 -4.70
CA ALA A 329 -20.89 -28.06 -3.97
C ALA A 329 -19.69 -27.10 -3.82
N THR A 330 -19.77 -25.86 -4.32
CA THR A 330 -18.71 -24.86 -4.11
C THR A 330 -18.50 -24.59 -2.61
N ASN A 331 -17.28 -24.77 -2.14
CA ASN A 331 -16.84 -24.46 -0.78
C ASN A 331 -16.37 -23.01 -0.69
N ALA A 332 -16.32 -22.46 0.53
CA ALA A 332 -15.90 -21.08 0.81
C ALA A 332 -14.55 -20.68 0.21
N ILE A 333 -13.65 -21.65 0.04
CA ILE A 333 -12.37 -21.49 -0.63
C ILE A 333 -12.30 -22.50 -1.77
N ILE A 334 -12.16 -22.02 -3.00
CA ILE A 334 -12.23 -22.86 -4.21
C ILE A 334 -11.14 -23.94 -4.26
N THR A 335 -10.01 -23.75 -3.58
CA THR A 335 -8.93 -24.75 -3.54
C THR A 335 -9.35 -26.05 -2.87
N ASN A 336 -10.37 -26.02 -2.01
CA ASN A 336 -10.93 -27.21 -1.37
C ASN A 336 -11.84 -28.02 -2.31
N ASN A 337 -12.23 -27.46 -3.46
CA ASN A 337 -12.98 -28.17 -4.49
C ASN A 337 -12.09 -28.93 -5.49
N LEU A 338 -10.76 -28.77 -5.43
CA LEU A 338 -9.85 -29.45 -6.35
C LEU A 338 -9.82 -30.97 -6.07
N PRO A 339 -9.93 -31.81 -7.12
CA PRO A 339 -9.91 -33.27 -6.97
C PRO A 339 -8.51 -33.75 -6.58
N HIS A 340 -8.44 -34.68 -5.62
CA HIS A 340 -7.19 -35.33 -5.24
C HIS A 340 -6.94 -36.53 -6.15
N SER A 341 -5.82 -36.55 -6.87
CA SER A 341 -5.47 -37.63 -7.80
C SER A 341 -4.38 -38.52 -7.20
N ARG A 342 -4.42 -39.83 -7.48
CA ARG A 342 -3.44 -40.83 -7.00
C ARG A 342 -1.99 -40.64 -7.50
N GLY A 343 -1.71 -39.58 -8.27
CA GLY A 343 -0.41 -39.26 -8.87
C GLY A 343 0.18 -37.93 -8.36
N LEU A 344 0.71 -37.08 -9.24
CA LEU A 344 1.05 -35.70 -8.88
C LEU A 344 -0.23 -34.97 -8.50
N ASP A 345 -0.39 -34.69 -7.20
CA ASP A 345 -1.60 -34.13 -6.67
C ASP A 345 -1.62 -32.61 -6.97
N PHE A 346 -2.16 -32.25 -8.13
CA PHE A 346 -2.25 -30.86 -8.59
C PHE A 346 -2.95 -29.96 -7.56
N ALA A 347 -3.89 -30.53 -6.79
CA ALA A 347 -4.51 -29.85 -5.66
C ALA A 347 -3.47 -29.41 -4.62
N VAL A 348 -2.58 -30.30 -4.19
CA VAL A 348 -1.51 -29.99 -3.23
C VAL A 348 -0.51 -28.99 -3.80
N LEU A 349 -0.15 -29.13 -5.08
CA LEU A 349 0.74 -28.17 -5.76
C LEU A 349 0.14 -26.76 -5.75
N VAL A 350 -1.12 -26.62 -6.18
CA VAL A 350 -1.85 -25.34 -6.21
C VAL A 350 -1.97 -24.75 -4.81
N LYS A 351 -2.39 -25.55 -3.81
CA LYS A 351 -2.50 -25.14 -2.41
C LYS A 351 -1.16 -24.62 -1.88
N THR A 352 -0.06 -25.34 -2.12
CA THR A 352 1.29 -24.94 -1.69
C THR A 352 1.76 -23.66 -2.38
N CYS A 353 1.55 -23.55 -3.70
CA CYS A 353 1.84 -22.36 -4.49
C CYS A 353 1.09 -21.11 -4.00
N LEU A 354 -0.18 -21.26 -3.61
CA LEU A 354 -0.98 -20.18 -3.05
C LEU A 354 -0.54 -19.81 -1.63
N CYS A 355 -0.27 -20.79 -0.76
CA CYS A 355 0.27 -20.53 0.58
C CYS A 355 1.61 -19.77 0.51
N PHE A 356 2.51 -20.22 -0.36
CA PHE A 356 3.77 -19.54 -0.63
C PHE A 356 3.53 -18.10 -1.12
N SER A 357 2.59 -17.92 -2.05
CA SER A 357 2.23 -16.61 -2.58
C SER A 357 1.74 -15.63 -1.50
N LEU A 358 0.77 -16.06 -0.69
CA LEU A 358 0.18 -15.25 0.38
C LEU A 358 1.19 -14.92 1.47
N PHE A 359 2.06 -15.87 1.81
CA PHE A 359 3.10 -15.69 2.81
C PHE A 359 4.09 -14.58 2.45
N PHE A 360 4.59 -14.56 1.20
CA PHE A 360 5.52 -13.51 0.76
C PHE A 360 4.84 -12.20 0.36
N THR A 361 3.53 -12.23 0.09
CA THR A 361 2.74 -11.02 -0.17
C THR A 361 2.32 -10.32 1.13
N TYR A 362 2.27 -11.03 2.26
CA TYR A 362 1.88 -10.49 3.56
C TYR A 362 2.64 -9.20 3.98
N PRO A 363 3.99 -9.12 3.89
CA PRO A 363 4.71 -7.91 4.29
C PRO A 363 4.44 -6.70 3.38
N ILE A 364 4.14 -6.94 2.10
CA ILE A 364 3.77 -5.89 1.14
C ILE A 364 2.39 -5.34 1.47
N MET A 365 1.45 -6.20 1.87
CA MET A 365 0.14 -5.75 2.32
C MET A 365 0.26 -4.87 3.57
N MET A 366 1.16 -5.19 4.50
CA MET A 366 1.43 -4.34 5.68
C MET A 366 2.16 -3.03 5.37
N PHE A 367 2.65 -2.81 4.14
CA PHE A 367 3.44 -1.64 3.78
C PHE A 367 2.77 -0.29 4.11
N PRO A 368 1.48 -0.04 3.82
CA PRO A 368 0.84 1.23 4.14
C PRO A 368 0.80 1.50 5.65
N VAL A 369 0.68 0.45 6.47
CA VAL A 369 0.70 0.54 7.93
C VAL A 369 2.11 0.82 8.43
N LEU A 370 3.12 0.18 7.86
CA LEU A 370 4.53 0.45 8.20
C LEU A 370 4.89 1.91 7.90
N GLN A 371 4.52 2.43 6.72
CA GLN A 371 4.74 3.84 6.37
C GLN A 371 4.02 4.81 7.32
N LEU A 372 2.82 4.44 7.77
CA LEU A 372 2.08 5.22 8.75
C LEU A 372 2.79 5.25 10.12
N LEU A 373 3.27 4.09 10.58
CA LEU A 373 3.98 3.95 11.87
C LEU A 373 5.32 4.68 11.87
N GLU A 374 6.11 4.59 10.80
CA GLU A 374 7.39 5.30 10.67
C GLU A 374 7.21 6.81 10.78
N LYS A 375 6.14 7.36 10.20
CA LYS A 375 5.82 8.77 10.29
C LYS A 375 5.40 9.21 11.71
N ARG A 376 4.85 8.29 12.51
CA ARG A 376 4.44 8.54 13.90
C ARG A 376 5.60 8.36 14.89
N GLN A 377 6.63 7.58 14.55
CA GLN A 377 7.79 7.35 15.42
C GLN A 377 8.50 8.63 15.91
N PRO A 378 8.82 9.64 15.09
CA PRO A 378 9.48 10.85 15.59
C PRO A 378 8.58 11.62 16.57
N ILE A 379 7.27 11.67 16.32
CA ILE A 379 6.29 12.34 17.20
C ILE A 379 6.19 11.62 18.55
N LEU A 380 6.19 10.29 18.55
CA LEU A 380 6.15 9.49 19.78
C LEU A 380 7.45 9.58 20.58
N LYS A 381 8.61 9.62 19.92
CA LYS A 381 9.90 9.85 20.59
C LYS A 381 9.96 11.24 21.23
N GLN A 382 9.44 12.27 20.55
CA GLN A 382 9.38 13.64 21.09
C GLN A 382 8.41 13.74 22.29
N ASN A 383 7.24 13.07 22.23
CA ASN A 383 6.28 13.04 23.34
C ASN A 383 6.74 12.19 24.55
N HIS A 384 7.44 11.07 24.34
CA HIS A 384 7.99 10.28 25.44
C HIS A 384 9.22 10.95 26.09
N PHE A 385 10.05 11.68 25.33
CA PHE A 385 11.14 12.47 25.93
C PHE A 385 10.62 13.71 26.66
N GLY A 386 9.58 14.39 26.15
CA GLY A 386 8.93 15.49 26.85
C GLY A 386 8.21 15.06 28.14
N GLY A 387 7.60 13.87 28.16
CA GLY A 387 6.94 13.31 29.34
C GLY A 387 7.89 12.77 30.43
N PHE A 388 9.12 12.38 30.07
CA PHE A 388 10.12 11.91 31.03
C PHE A 388 10.89 13.07 31.69
N MET A 389 11.06 14.21 30.98
CA MET A 389 11.70 15.40 31.55
C MET A 389 10.78 16.18 32.51
N GLY A 390 9.46 16.21 32.26
CA GLY A 390 8.48 16.89 33.14
C GLY A 390 8.15 16.17 34.45
N LEU A 391 8.80 15.04 34.75
CA LEU A 391 8.69 14.29 36.01
C LEU A 391 9.98 14.38 36.86
N ILE A 392 11.00 15.10 36.40
CA ILE A 392 12.30 15.25 37.07
C ILE A 392 12.61 16.73 37.42
N ASP A 393 11.77 17.70 37.04
CA ASP A 393 11.87 19.10 37.48
C ASP A 393 10.93 19.43 38.65
#